data_AF-A0A9W9AZR3-F1
#
_entry.id   AF-A0A9W9AZR3-F1
#
_cell.length_a   1.000
_cell.length_b   1.000
_cell.length_c   1.000
_cell.angle_alpha   90.00
_cell.angle_beta   90.00
_cell.angle_gamma   90.00
#
_symmetry.space_group_name_H-M   'P 1'
#
loop_
_entity.id
_entity.type
_entity.pdbx_description
1 polymer ?
#
loop_
_entity_poly.entity_id
_entity_poly.type
_entity_poly.pdbx_seq_one_letter_code
_entity_poly.pdbx_strand_id
1 'polypeptide(L)'
;MPAPEVTVTSNYPHPIVKHVNLMVDTYLANATVEESVNRLCSVLVPYLGYSLRCAVRGLLASGTSGIASQFSAAARKHLCESGALLAPRPESLFDKDVGSGEIIPTHTLKEVIARARTVYGVGMGFASLEILIPIVEATRGAKWKRDGSTAMILTEVDADIVQAIQSCKEELVSDRLKERGGARQIVSKLQYAIQNCSGEEVLAFEKAAHSIQHWKF
;
A
#
# COMPACT_ATOMS: atom_id res chain seq x y z
N MET A 1 32.73 -21.47 2.18
CA MET A 1 32.28 -22.54 1.26
C MET A 1 31.10 -22.00 0.46
N PRO A 2 31.07 -22.14 -0.87
CA PRO A 2 29.88 -21.83 -1.65
C PRO A 2 28.74 -22.80 -1.28
N ALA A 3 27.50 -22.32 -1.32
CA ALA A 3 26.34 -23.15 -1.02
C ALA A 3 26.10 -24.19 -2.15
N PRO A 4 25.66 -25.41 -1.82
CA PRO A 4 25.33 -26.40 -2.83
C PRO A 4 24.15 -25.91 -3.68
N GLU A 5 24.36 -25.84 -4.99
CA GLU A 5 23.31 -25.55 -5.96
C GLU A 5 22.35 -26.74 -6.00
N VAL A 6 21.10 -26.52 -5.62
CA VAL A 6 20.05 -27.53 -5.75
C VAL A 6 19.48 -27.41 -7.15
N THR A 7 19.80 -28.39 -8.00
CA THR A 7 19.19 -28.53 -9.33
C THR A 7 17.69 -28.78 -9.14
N VAL A 8 16.86 -27.80 -9.51
CA VAL A 8 15.40 -27.89 -9.38
C VAL A 8 14.87 -28.86 -10.43
N THR A 9 14.51 -30.08 -10.02
CA THR A 9 13.70 -30.98 -10.84
C THR A 9 12.21 -30.67 -10.62
N SER A 10 11.48 -30.51 -11.73
CA SER A 10 10.13 -29.93 -11.86
C SER A 10 8.97 -30.66 -11.14
N ASN A 11 9.20 -31.59 -10.20
CA ASN A 11 8.18 -32.58 -9.80
C ASN A 11 7.79 -32.62 -8.30
N TYR A 12 8.05 -31.58 -7.50
CA TYR A 12 7.64 -31.61 -6.08
C TYR A 12 6.54 -30.61 -5.71
N PRO A 13 5.38 -31.08 -5.21
CA PRO A 13 4.26 -30.25 -4.73
C PRO A 13 4.48 -29.71 -3.30
N HIS A 14 5.67 -29.88 -2.72
CA HIS A 14 6.02 -29.41 -1.38
C HIS A 14 7.25 -28.50 -1.40
N PRO A 15 7.30 -27.46 -0.57
CA PRO A 15 8.47 -26.58 -0.50
C PRO A 15 9.70 -27.38 -0.05
N ILE A 16 10.72 -27.40 -0.91
CA ILE A 16 11.97 -28.18 -0.74
C ILE A 16 12.83 -27.65 0.42
N VAL A 17 12.56 -26.44 0.93
CA VAL A 17 13.33 -25.86 2.04
C VAL A 17 12.39 -25.31 3.11
N LYS A 18 12.46 -25.89 4.33
CA LYS A 18 11.71 -25.43 5.52
C LYS A 18 12.40 -24.28 6.26
N HIS A 19 13.54 -23.81 5.76
CA HIS A 19 14.43 -22.85 6.43
C HIS A 19 15.01 -21.89 5.39
N VAL A 20 15.16 -20.61 5.73
CA VAL A 20 15.94 -19.69 4.89
C VAL A 20 17.42 -20.08 5.06
N ASN A 21 18.16 -20.21 3.95
CA ASN A 21 19.59 -20.49 4.01
C ASN A 21 20.32 -19.35 4.74
N LEU A 22 21.25 -19.67 5.64
CA LEU A 22 21.99 -18.68 6.45
C LEU A 22 22.63 -17.56 5.60
N MET A 23 23.14 -17.87 4.41
CA MET A 23 23.73 -16.86 3.51
C MET A 23 22.68 -15.90 2.96
N VAL A 24 21.49 -16.41 2.63
CA VAL A 24 20.36 -15.59 2.18
C VAL A 24 19.84 -14.76 3.34
N ASP A 25 19.70 -15.34 4.54
CA ASP A 25 19.28 -14.64 5.74
C ASP A 25 20.25 -13.52 6.11
N THR A 26 21.56 -13.79 6.07
CA THR A 26 22.61 -12.80 6.28
C THR A 26 22.54 -11.68 5.24
N TYR A 27 22.30 -12.00 3.95
CA TYR A 27 22.10 -10.98 2.93
C TYR A 27 20.85 -10.13 3.21
N LEU A 28 19.70 -10.76 3.50
CA LEU A 28 18.44 -10.06 3.78
C LEU A 28 18.54 -9.14 5.00
N ALA A 29 19.26 -9.56 6.04
CA ALA A 29 19.46 -8.77 7.26
C ALA A 29 20.33 -7.52 7.05
N ASN A 30 21.21 -7.52 6.03
CA ASN A 30 22.18 -6.45 5.80
C ASN A 30 21.94 -5.65 4.51
N ALA A 31 21.09 -6.15 3.61
CA ALA A 31 20.75 -5.46 2.36
C ALA A 31 19.94 -4.19 2.64
N THR A 32 20.23 -3.12 1.88
CA THR A 32 19.49 -1.87 2.00
C THR A 32 18.13 -1.99 1.31
N VAL A 33 17.07 -1.46 1.92
CA VAL A 33 15.73 -1.47 1.31
C VAL A 33 15.67 -0.52 0.13
N GLU A 34 16.38 0.60 0.18
CA GLU A 34 16.34 1.64 -0.85
C GLU A 34 17.46 1.48 -1.89
N GLU A 35 17.18 1.98 -3.09
CA GLU A 35 18.19 2.24 -4.10
C GLU A 35 18.82 3.58 -3.72
N SER A 36 20.05 3.54 -3.21
CA SER A 36 20.82 4.73 -2.85
C SER A 36 21.14 5.55 -4.10
N VAL A 37 20.17 6.31 -4.62
CA VAL A 37 20.43 7.30 -5.67
C VAL A 37 21.06 8.51 -5.01
N ASN A 38 22.37 8.44 -4.82
CA ASN A 38 23.16 9.58 -4.39
C ASN A 38 23.16 10.61 -5.54
N ARG A 39 22.21 11.55 -5.56
CA ARG A 39 22.05 12.59 -6.60
C ARG A 39 23.16 13.67 -6.58
N LEU A 40 24.36 13.36 -6.09
CA LEU A 40 25.47 14.32 -6.00
C LEU A 40 26.84 13.82 -6.48
N CYS A 41 26.95 12.63 -7.09
CA CYS A 41 28.20 12.20 -7.73
C CYS A 41 28.05 12.08 -9.24
N SER A 42 28.06 13.22 -9.93
CA SER A 42 28.76 13.26 -11.21
C SER A 42 30.25 13.02 -10.92
N VAL A 43 30.83 12.02 -11.59
CA VAL A 43 32.28 11.75 -11.65
C VAL A 43 32.81 10.89 -10.49
N LEU A 44 33.15 9.64 -10.84
CA LEU A 44 33.93 8.63 -10.12
C LEU A 44 33.16 7.76 -9.10
N VAL A 45 32.78 6.58 -9.60
CA VAL A 45 32.32 5.36 -8.91
C VAL A 45 30.90 5.42 -8.34
N PRO A 46 29.88 4.98 -9.09
CA PRO A 46 28.56 4.74 -8.51
C PRO A 46 28.72 3.58 -7.53
N TYR A 47 28.68 3.88 -6.23
CA TYR A 47 28.65 2.85 -5.20
C TYR A 47 27.46 1.95 -5.47
N LEU A 48 27.81 0.68 -5.67
CA LEU A 48 26.98 -0.48 -5.90
C LEU A 48 26.06 -0.70 -4.69
N GLY A 49 24.99 0.09 -4.60
CA GLY A 49 23.94 -0.10 -3.60
C GLY A 49 23.14 -1.34 -3.97
N TYR A 50 23.45 -2.48 -3.35
CA TYR A 50 22.65 -3.70 -3.49
C TYR A 50 21.29 -3.50 -2.81
N SER A 51 20.33 -2.93 -3.55
CA SER A 51 18.98 -2.73 -3.05
C SER A 51 18.22 -4.05 -3.05
N LEU A 52 17.67 -4.42 -1.89
CA LEU A 52 16.76 -5.55 -1.74
C LEU A 52 15.57 -5.43 -2.70
N ARG A 53 15.05 -4.22 -2.95
CA ARG A 53 13.98 -3.98 -3.93
C ARG A 53 14.40 -4.39 -5.34
N CYS A 54 15.64 -4.09 -5.75
CA CYS A 54 16.14 -4.45 -7.08
C CYS A 54 16.33 -5.97 -7.21
N ALA A 55 16.92 -6.62 -6.19
CA ALA A 55 17.07 -8.07 -6.16
C ALA A 55 15.72 -8.80 -6.23
N VAL A 56 14.74 -8.38 -5.41
CA VAL A 56 13.39 -8.96 -5.41
C VAL A 56 12.68 -8.70 -6.74
N ARG A 57 12.75 -7.49 -7.32
CA ARG A 57 12.17 -7.20 -8.64
C ARG A 57 12.80 -8.07 -9.73
N GLY A 58 14.11 -8.24 -9.72
CA GLY A 58 14.83 -9.12 -10.65
C GLY A 58 14.36 -10.56 -10.52
N LEU A 59 14.21 -11.07 -9.29
CA LEU A 59 13.69 -12.42 -9.02
C LEU A 59 12.24 -12.58 -9.51
N LEU A 60 11.38 -11.58 -9.26
CA LEU A 60 9.98 -11.62 -9.68
C LEU A 60 9.82 -11.52 -11.21
N ALA A 61 10.72 -10.80 -11.88
CA ALA A 61 10.69 -10.61 -13.34
C ALA A 61 11.30 -11.78 -14.13
N SER A 62 12.34 -12.42 -13.58
CA SER A 62 13.07 -13.52 -14.26
C SER A 62 12.72 -14.92 -13.72
N GLY A 63 11.99 -15.00 -12.62
CA GLY A 63 11.62 -16.26 -11.98
C GLY A 63 10.58 -17.05 -12.76
N THR A 64 10.37 -18.30 -12.33
CA THR A 64 9.38 -19.20 -12.93
C THR A 64 7.95 -18.69 -12.73
N SER A 65 7.03 -19.13 -13.60
CA SER A 65 5.61 -18.79 -13.50
C SER A 65 5.07 -19.12 -12.10
N GLY A 66 4.46 -18.13 -11.44
CA GLY A 66 3.83 -18.30 -10.13
C GLY A 66 4.63 -17.72 -8.95
N ILE A 67 5.92 -17.38 -9.12
CA ILE A 67 6.73 -16.80 -8.02
C ILE A 67 6.13 -15.50 -7.47
N ALA A 68 5.58 -14.64 -8.33
CA ALA A 68 4.90 -13.42 -7.92
C ALA A 68 3.64 -13.69 -7.09
N SER A 69 2.85 -14.69 -7.47
CA SER A 69 1.65 -15.09 -6.72
C SER A 69 2.01 -15.63 -5.34
N GLN A 70 3.05 -16.48 -5.25
CA GLN A 70 3.56 -17.01 -3.99
C GLN A 70 4.12 -15.91 -3.09
N PHE A 71 4.89 -14.97 -3.65
CA PHE A 71 5.40 -13.80 -2.94
C PHE A 71 4.25 -12.95 -2.38
N SER A 72 3.25 -12.61 -3.19
CA SER A 72 2.08 -11.87 -2.71
C SER A 72 1.30 -12.64 -1.64
N ALA A 73 1.19 -13.98 -1.75
CA ALA A 73 0.55 -14.80 -0.72
C ALA A 73 1.30 -14.76 0.62
N ALA A 74 2.63 -14.87 0.60
CA ALA A 74 3.46 -14.75 1.79
C ALA A 74 3.37 -13.34 2.40
N ALA A 75 3.41 -12.29 1.56
CA ALA A 75 3.28 -10.91 1.99
C ALA A 75 1.92 -10.64 2.65
N ARG A 76 0.81 -11.10 2.05
CA ARG A 76 -0.53 -11.00 2.65
C ARG A 76 -0.58 -11.68 4.02
N LYS A 77 -0.05 -12.90 4.15
CA LYS A 77 0.00 -13.61 5.43
C LYS A 77 0.72 -12.78 6.49
N HIS A 78 1.89 -12.23 6.16
CA HIS A 78 2.64 -11.37 7.07
C HIS A 78 1.89 -10.09 7.47
N LEU A 79 1.19 -9.45 6.53
CA LEU A 79 0.39 -8.24 6.83
C LEU A 79 -0.78 -8.55 7.77
N CYS A 80 -1.43 -9.70 7.62
CA CYS A 80 -2.47 -10.15 8.55
C CYS A 80 -1.93 -10.36 9.97
N GLU A 81 -0.70 -10.85 10.11
CA GLU A 81 -0.07 -11.17 11.41
C GLU A 81 0.57 -9.95 12.09
N SER A 82 0.94 -8.92 11.33
CA SER A 82 1.67 -7.73 11.83
C SER A 82 0.76 -6.59 12.31
N GLY A 83 -0.57 -6.73 12.21
CA GLY A 83 -1.51 -5.66 12.55
C GLY A 83 -1.56 -4.53 11.51
N ALA A 84 -0.99 -4.73 10.32
CA ALA A 84 -0.96 -3.72 9.26
C ALA A 84 -2.37 -3.35 8.72
N LEU A 85 -3.37 -4.18 9.02
CA LEU A 85 -4.76 -4.00 8.58
C LEU A 85 -5.60 -3.13 9.53
N LEU A 86 -5.04 -2.71 10.67
CA LEU A 86 -5.78 -1.93 11.64
C LEU A 86 -6.10 -0.53 11.10
N ALA A 87 -7.39 -0.17 11.11
CA ALA A 87 -7.83 1.17 10.77
C ALA A 87 -7.19 2.21 11.72
N PRO A 88 -6.70 3.34 11.20
CA PRO A 88 -6.15 4.40 12.02
C PRO A 88 -7.26 5.14 12.78
N ARG A 89 -6.88 5.83 13.86
CA ARG A 89 -7.78 6.75 14.56
C ARG A 89 -7.87 8.08 13.82
N PRO A 90 -9.05 8.54 13.38
CA PRO A 90 -9.21 9.78 12.61
C PRO A 90 -8.53 10.99 13.26
N GLU A 91 -8.53 11.07 14.59
CA GLU A 91 -8.01 12.20 15.37
C GLU A 91 -6.48 12.33 15.32
N SER A 92 -5.77 11.26 14.93
CA SER A 92 -4.30 11.26 14.81
C SER A 92 -3.79 11.68 13.42
N LEU A 93 -4.68 11.85 12.45
CA LEU A 93 -4.31 12.06 11.04
C LEU A 93 -4.03 13.52 10.71
N PHE A 94 -4.68 14.43 11.42
CA PHE A 94 -4.56 15.87 11.18
C PHE A 94 -4.48 16.65 12.50
N ASP A 95 -3.56 17.60 12.54
CA ASP A 95 -3.53 18.64 13.58
C ASP A 95 -4.31 19.86 13.12
N LYS A 96 -4.79 20.67 14.06
CA LYS A 96 -5.41 21.97 13.75
C LYS A 96 -4.41 23.09 13.94
N ASP A 97 -4.26 23.93 12.92
CA ASP A 97 -3.49 25.16 13.00
C ASP A 97 -4.18 26.14 13.95
N VAL A 98 -3.45 26.63 14.95
CA VAL A 98 -4.00 27.48 16.01
C VAL A 98 -4.44 28.86 15.47
N GLY A 99 -3.82 29.34 14.38
CA GLY A 99 -4.12 30.65 13.81
C GLY A 99 -5.28 30.64 12.81
N SER A 100 -5.25 29.70 11.87
CA SER A 100 -6.22 29.63 10.75
C SER A 100 -7.38 28.67 11.00
N GLY A 101 -7.24 27.74 11.96
CA GLY A 101 -8.19 26.65 12.16
C GLY A 101 -8.17 25.60 11.03
N GLU A 102 -7.20 25.68 10.12
CA GLU A 102 -7.01 24.72 9.04
C GLU A 102 -6.42 23.40 9.55
N ILE A 103 -6.71 22.31 8.85
CA ILE A 103 -6.07 21.01 9.14
C ILE A 103 -4.70 20.89 8.47
N ILE A 104 -3.73 20.39 9.22
CA ILE A 104 -2.36 20.13 8.78
C ILE A 104 -2.08 18.62 8.88
N PRO A 105 -1.52 17.99 7.84
CA PRO A 105 -1.23 16.56 7.86
C PRO A 105 -0.15 16.21 8.86
N THR A 106 -0.40 15.20 9.69
CA THR A 106 0.59 14.68 10.66
C THR A 106 1.60 13.75 9.98
N HIS A 107 2.68 13.40 10.70
CA HIS A 107 3.58 12.32 10.26
C HIS A 107 2.84 10.98 10.16
N THR A 108 1.94 10.70 11.10
CA THR A 108 1.13 9.48 11.16
C THR A 108 0.29 9.30 9.90
N LEU A 109 -0.25 10.37 9.32
CA LEU A 109 -0.99 10.28 8.05
C LEU A 109 -0.11 9.72 6.91
N LYS A 110 1.16 10.13 6.82
CA LYS A 110 2.07 9.63 5.78
C LYS A 110 2.37 8.14 5.96
N GLU A 111 2.55 7.70 7.21
CA GLU A 111 2.73 6.28 7.54
C GLU A 111 1.49 5.45 7.19
N VAL A 112 0.30 5.97 7.52
CA VAL A 112 -0.98 5.34 7.20
C VAL A 112 -1.18 5.20 5.69
N ILE A 113 -0.85 6.24 4.92
CA ILE A 113 -0.89 6.19 3.45
C ILE A 113 0.06 5.11 2.94
N ALA A 114 1.34 5.13 3.34
CA ALA A 114 2.31 4.12 2.92
C ALA A 114 1.88 2.68 3.27
N ARG A 115 1.25 2.51 4.44
CA ARG A 115 0.67 1.23 4.87
C ARG A 115 -0.49 0.81 3.96
N ALA A 116 -1.42 1.71 3.64
CA ALA A 116 -2.50 1.41 2.69
C ALA A 116 -1.94 0.98 1.32
N ARG A 117 -0.88 1.67 0.82
CA ARG A 117 -0.19 1.29 -0.43
C ARG A 117 0.41 -0.10 -0.39
N THR A 118 0.97 -0.47 0.77
CA THR A 118 1.50 -1.83 0.99
C THR A 118 0.39 -2.87 0.93
N VAL A 119 -0.76 -2.59 1.54
CA VAL A 119 -1.90 -3.52 1.62
C VAL A 119 -2.58 -3.70 0.25
N TYR A 120 -2.92 -2.63 -0.47
CA TYR A 120 -3.52 -2.78 -1.81
C TYR A 120 -2.52 -3.36 -2.82
N GLY A 121 -1.21 -3.10 -2.64
CA GLY A 121 -0.14 -3.57 -3.53
C GLY A 121 0.06 -5.08 -3.51
N VAL A 122 -0.40 -5.77 -2.46
CA VAL A 122 -0.40 -7.25 -2.39
C VAL A 122 -1.76 -7.87 -2.74
N GLY A 123 -2.68 -7.07 -3.26
CA GLY A 123 -4.01 -7.50 -3.72
C GLY A 123 -5.04 -7.67 -2.60
N MET A 124 -4.92 -6.88 -1.52
CA MET A 124 -5.92 -6.80 -0.43
C MET A 124 -6.64 -5.45 -0.50
N GLY A 125 -7.40 -5.24 -1.58
CA GLY A 125 -8.04 -3.96 -1.86
C GLY A 125 -9.04 -3.56 -0.77
N PHE A 126 -9.92 -4.47 -0.35
CA PHE A 126 -10.95 -4.12 0.64
C PHE A 126 -10.37 -3.73 2.00
N ALA A 127 -9.36 -4.47 2.46
CA ALA A 127 -8.67 -4.14 3.71
C ALA A 127 -7.94 -2.79 3.63
N SER A 128 -7.38 -2.45 2.46
CA SER A 128 -6.76 -1.12 2.28
C SER A 128 -7.77 0.03 2.31
N LEU A 129 -9.00 -0.19 1.82
CA LEU A 129 -10.06 0.82 1.89
C LEU A 129 -10.45 1.11 3.33
N GLU A 130 -10.48 0.11 4.22
CA GLU A 130 -10.73 0.32 5.65
C GLU A 130 -9.64 1.19 6.33
N ILE A 131 -8.44 1.24 5.77
CA ILE A 131 -7.36 2.14 6.22
C ILE A 131 -7.54 3.55 5.66
N LEU A 132 -8.00 3.68 4.41
CA LEU A 132 -8.14 4.96 3.72
C LEU A 132 -9.43 5.72 4.10
N ILE A 133 -10.53 5.03 4.39
CA ILE A 133 -11.82 5.65 4.74
C ILE A 133 -11.71 6.64 5.92
N PRO A 134 -11.04 6.30 7.05
CA PRO A 134 -10.85 7.25 8.15
C PRO A 134 -10.16 8.56 7.77
N ILE A 135 -9.32 8.57 6.72
CA ILE A 135 -8.68 9.79 6.21
C ILE A 135 -9.73 10.72 5.59
N VAL A 136 -10.62 10.15 4.77
CA VAL A 136 -11.74 10.89 4.14
C VAL A 136 -12.71 11.40 5.21
N GLU A 137 -13.02 10.58 6.21
CA GLU A 137 -13.89 10.98 7.31
C GLU A 137 -13.29 12.12 8.14
N ALA A 138 -11.98 12.09 8.41
CA ALA A 138 -11.29 13.13 9.17
C ALA A 138 -11.29 14.49 8.45
N THR A 139 -11.47 14.52 7.12
CA THR A 139 -11.57 15.78 6.35
C THR A 139 -12.98 16.39 6.35
N ARG A 140 -13.98 15.69 6.90
CA ARG A 140 -15.37 16.18 6.92
C ARG A 140 -15.50 17.50 7.70
N GLY A 141 -15.94 18.55 7.03
CA GLY A 141 -16.12 19.88 7.63
C GLY A 141 -14.80 20.59 8.00
N ALA A 142 -13.66 20.01 7.61
CA ALA A 142 -12.36 20.63 7.83
C ALA A 142 -12.08 21.70 6.77
N LYS A 143 -11.20 22.65 7.11
CA LYS A 143 -10.72 23.70 6.20
C LYS A 143 -9.25 23.46 5.87
N TRP A 144 -8.85 23.72 4.63
CA TRP A 144 -7.44 23.66 4.23
C TRP A 144 -7.20 24.56 3.02
N LYS A 145 -5.96 25.02 2.87
CA LYS A 145 -5.52 25.78 1.69
C LYS A 145 -5.52 24.93 0.43
N ARG A 146 -6.06 25.48 -0.65
CA ARG A 146 -6.10 24.86 -1.99
C ARG A 146 -4.73 24.49 -2.54
N ASP A 147 -3.72 25.34 -2.33
CA ASP A 147 -2.34 25.11 -2.78
C ASP A 147 -1.41 24.72 -1.62
N GLY A 148 -1.98 24.22 -0.53
CA GLY A 148 -1.26 23.80 0.67
C GLY A 148 -0.82 22.34 0.64
N SER A 149 0.03 21.97 1.60
CA SER A 149 0.48 20.57 1.80
C SER A 149 -0.68 19.60 2.04
N THR A 150 -1.75 20.06 2.70
CA THR A 150 -2.98 19.28 2.91
C THR A 150 -3.67 18.97 1.58
N ALA A 151 -3.85 19.94 0.69
CA ALA A 151 -4.48 19.67 -0.61
C ALA A 151 -3.65 18.71 -1.47
N MET A 152 -2.32 18.83 -1.43
CA MET A 152 -1.41 17.90 -2.12
C MET A 152 -1.57 16.47 -1.60
N ILE A 153 -1.55 16.26 -0.28
CA ILE A 153 -1.66 14.91 0.28
C ILE A 153 -3.05 14.32 0.05
N LEU A 154 -4.12 15.12 0.10
CA LEU A 154 -5.47 14.64 -0.20
C LEU A 154 -5.63 14.26 -1.68
N THR A 155 -4.92 14.95 -2.58
CA THR A 155 -4.84 14.56 -4.00
C THR A 155 -4.14 13.21 -4.18
N GLU A 156 -3.10 12.93 -3.40
CA GLU A 156 -2.48 11.60 -3.38
C GLU A 156 -3.41 10.53 -2.82
N VAL A 157 -4.14 10.83 -1.73
CA VAL A 157 -5.11 9.90 -1.14
C VAL A 157 -6.25 9.59 -2.11
N ASP A 158 -6.73 10.58 -2.86
CA ASP A 158 -7.72 10.36 -3.92
C ASP A 158 -7.22 9.34 -4.97
N ALA A 159 -5.97 9.51 -5.43
CA ALA A 159 -5.36 8.55 -6.34
C ALA A 159 -5.18 7.16 -5.70
N ASP A 160 -4.78 7.09 -4.43
CA ASP A 160 -4.63 5.84 -3.70
C ASP A 160 -5.96 5.11 -3.51
N ILE A 161 -7.08 5.82 -3.27
CA ILE A 161 -8.41 5.22 -3.21
C ILE A 161 -8.78 4.61 -4.57
N VAL A 162 -8.47 5.29 -5.69
CA VAL A 162 -8.70 4.72 -7.02
C VAL A 162 -7.90 3.43 -7.23
N GLN A 163 -6.63 3.40 -6.81
CA GLN A 163 -5.81 2.18 -6.88
C GLN A 163 -6.34 1.07 -5.98
N ALA A 164 -6.79 1.39 -4.76
CA ALA A 164 -7.40 0.45 -3.86
C ALA A 164 -8.71 -0.14 -4.45
N ILE A 165 -9.56 0.68 -5.06
CA ILE A 165 -10.77 0.23 -5.78
C ILE A 165 -10.39 -0.73 -6.91
N GLN A 166 -9.35 -0.44 -7.68
CA GLN A 166 -8.88 -1.34 -8.73
C GLN A 166 -8.40 -2.68 -8.15
N SER A 167 -7.64 -2.65 -7.05
CA SER A 167 -7.22 -3.84 -6.31
C SER A 167 -8.42 -4.65 -5.80
N CYS A 168 -9.50 -4.00 -5.33
CA CYS A 168 -10.74 -4.69 -4.94
C CYS A 168 -11.38 -5.46 -6.10
N LYS A 169 -11.38 -4.89 -7.32
CA LYS A 169 -11.92 -5.57 -8.51
C LYS A 169 -11.13 -6.83 -8.83
N GLU A 170 -9.80 -6.75 -8.77
CA GLU A 170 -8.92 -7.89 -9.00
C GLU A 170 -9.06 -8.96 -7.91
N GLU A 171 -9.25 -8.54 -6.66
CA GLU A 171 -9.54 -9.42 -5.52
C GLU A 171 -10.86 -10.19 -5.70
N LEU A 172 -11.91 -9.52 -6.21
CA LEU A 172 -13.19 -10.15 -6.56
C LEU A 172 -13.05 -11.17 -7.69
N VAL A 173 -12.38 -10.79 -8.79
CA VAL A 173 -12.20 -11.66 -9.97
C VAL A 173 -11.40 -12.91 -9.63
N SER A 174 -10.45 -12.80 -8.71
CA SER A 174 -9.58 -13.90 -8.30
C SER A 174 -10.21 -14.85 -7.26
N ASP A 175 -11.49 -14.64 -6.91
CA ASP A 175 -12.24 -15.39 -5.89
C ASP A 175 -11.52 -15.49 -4.54
N ARG A 176 -10.69 -14.50 -4.22
CA ARG A 176 -9.94 -14.44 -2.95
C ARG A 176 -10.79 -13.88 -1.80
N LEU A 177 -11.90 -13.24 -2.14
CA LEU A 177 -12.78 -12.62 -1.16
C LEU A 177 -13.62 -13.68 -0.44
N LYS A 178 -13.32 -13.90 0.85
CA LYS A 178 -14.05 -14.87 1.68
C LYS A 178 -15.49 -14.44 1.98
N GLU A 179 -15.74 -13.13 2.10
CA GLU A 179 -17.03 -12.59 2.53
C GLU A 179 -17.48 -11.40 1.66
N ARG A 180 -18.45 -11.66 0.77
CA ARG A 180 -19.04 -10.61 -0.09
C ARG A 180 -19.89 -9.59 0.67
N GLY A 181 -20.43 -9.98 1.84
CA GLY A 181 -21.22 -9.11 2.71
C GLY A 181 -20.40 -7.95 3.27
N GLY A 182 -19.29 -8.26 3.94
CA GLY A 182 -18.33 -7.26 4.44
C GLY A 182 -17.80 -6.34 3.33
N ALA A 183 -17.47 -6.87 2.16
CA ALA A 183 -17.02 -6.07 1.02
C ALA A 183 -18.06 -5.02 0.57
N ARG A 184 -19.35 -5.39 0.53
CA ARG A 184 -20.43 -4.44 0.21
C ARG A 184 -20.51 -3.33 1.24
N GLN A 185 -20.39 -3.66 2.52
CA GLN A 185 -20.41 -2.66 3.60
C GLN A 185 -19.23 -1.68 3.49
N ILE A 186 -18.03 -2.17 3.16
CA ILE A 186 -16.85 -1.31 2.97
C ILE A 186 -17.07 -0.33 1.81
N VAL A 187 -17.57 -0.82 0.68
CA VAL A 187 -17.92 0.03 -0.47
C VAL A 187 -18.96 1.08 -0.11
N SER A 188 -20.03 0.70 0.60
CA SER A 188 -21.06 1.66 1.05
C SER A 188 -20.51 2.69 2.03
N LYS A 189 -19.61 2.29 2.95
CA LYS A 189 -18.93 3.21 3.85
C LYS A 189 -18.08 4.22 3.08
N LEU A 190 -17.31 3.77 2.09
CA LEU A 190 -16.52 4.67 1.25
C LEU A 190 -17.40 5.66 0.47
N GLN A 191 -18.48 5.18 -0.15
CA GLN A 191 -19.45 6.03 -0.85
C GLN A 191 -20.03 7.09 0.09
N TYR A 192 -20.44 6.69 1.28
CA TYR A 192 -20.94 7.61 2.30
C TYR A 192 -19.88 8.63 2.74
N ALA A 193 -18.66 8.19 3.02
CA ALA A 193 -17.57 9.08 3.44
C ALA A 193 -17.25 10.14 2.38
N ILE A 194 -17.13 9.74 1.11
CA ILE A 194 -16.84 10.65 -0.01
C ILE A 194 -18.00 11.64 -0.22
N GLN A 195 -19.26 11.17 -0.22
CA GLN A 195 -20.44 12.04 -0.42
C GLN A 195 -20.59 13.09 0.68
N ASN A 196 -20.18 12.75 1.91
CA ASN A 196 -20.22 13.67 3.04
C ASN A 196 -18.96 14.53 3.19
N CYS A 197 -17.97 14.33 2.32
CA CYS A 197 -16.73 15.09 2.29
C CYS A 197 -16.83 16.22 1.25
N SER A 198 -17.68 17.21 1.52
CA SER A 198 -17.73 18.45 0.72
C SER A 198 -17.18 19.61 1.57
N GLY A 199 -15.95 20.03 1.29
CA GLY A 199 -15.49 21.36 1.68
C GLY A 199 -16.12 22.38 0.73
N GLU A 200 -16.62 23.51 1.24
CA GLU A 200 -17.35 24.51 0.44
C GLU A 200 -16.51 25.13 -0.71
N GLU A 201 -15.17 25.02 -0.66
CA GLU A 201 -14.27 25.69 -1.62
C GLU A 201 -13.36 24.75 -2.44
N VAL A 202 -13.16 23.49 -2.03
CA VAL A 202 -12.27 22.53 -2.73
C VAL A 202 -12.90 21.14 -2.74
N LEU A 203 -13.19 20.63 -3.95
CA LEU A 203 -13.66 19.27 -4.16
C LEU A 203 -12.50 18.29 -3.98
N ALA A 204 -12.38 17.71 -2.79
CA ALA A 204 -11.50 16.57 -2.55
C ALA A 204 -12.16 15.27 -3.05
N PHE A 205 -11.34 14.29 -3.45
CA PHE A 205 -11.78 12.92 -3.78
C PHE A 205 -12.67 12.77 -5.03
N GLU A 206 -12.57 13.68 -6.00
CA GLU A 206 -13.35 13.62 -7.24
C GLU A 206 -13.11 12.32 -8.03
N LYS A 207 -11.86 11.86 -8.13
CA LYS A 207 -11.54 10.66 -8.92
C LYS A 207 -12.07 9.41 -8.22
N ALA A 208 -11.95 9.34 -6.91
CA ALA A 208 -12.53 8.28 -6.10
C ALA A 208 -14.06 8.28 -6.19
N ALA A 209 -14.70 9.45 -6.13
CA ALA A 209 -16.14 9.59 -6.30
C ALA A 209 -16.61 9.04 -7.66
N HIS A 210 -15.92 9.40 -8.74
CA HIS A 210 -16.21 8.89 -10.08
C HIS A 210 -15.96 7.37 -10.17
N SER A 211 -14.84 6.89 -9.62
CA SER A 211 -14.47 5.47 -9.66
C SER A 211 -15.50 4.58 -8.94
N ILE A 212 -15.97 5.02 -7.76
CA ILE A 212 -16.91 4.25 -6.94
C ILE A 212 -18.35 4.29 -7.47
N GLN A 213 -18.73 5.32 -8.24
CA GLN A 213 -20.04 5.38 -8.91
C GLN A 213 -20.22 4.26 -9.95
N HIS A 214 -19.13 3.81 -10.57
CA HIS A 214 -19.14 2.71 -11.53
C HIS A 214 -18.89 1.33 -10.89
N TRP A 215 -18.88 1.25 -9.55
CA TRP A 215 -18.68 -0.01 -8.85
C TRP A 215 -19.84 -0.99 -9.08
N LYS A 216 -19.52 -2.24 -9.37
CA LYS A 216 -20.47 -3.34 -9.56
C LYS A 216 -19.94 -4.59 -8.86
N PHE A 217 -20.83 -5.28 -8.15
CA PHE A 217 -20.57 -6.58 -7.51
C PHE A 217 -20.97 -7.74 -8.42
#